data_AF-R1DHW6-F1
#
_entry.id   AF-R1DHW6-F1
#
_cell.length_a   1.000
_cell.length_b   1.000
_cell.length_c   1.000
_cell.angle_alpha   90.00
_cell.angle_beta   90.00
_cell.angle_gamma   90.00
#
_symmetry.space_group_name_H-M   'P 1'
#
loop_
_entity.id
_entity.type
_entity.pdbx_description
1 polymer ?
#
loop_
_entity_poly.entity_id
_entity_poly.type
_entity_poly.pdbx_seq_one_letter_code
_entity_poly.pdbx_strand_id
1 'polypeptide(L)'
;CRRWPDMVVPAGVAKISSYAFCYCESLTSISLPEGVTVVGSNAFYRCSALASVTLPRGLTTVGNMAFWGCRALTSVTLPKGLASIGHGAFAGC
;
A
#
# COMPACT_ATOMS: atom_id res chain seq x y z
N CYS A 1 -13.18 -0.80 -0.39
CA CYS A 1 -13.27 0.66 -0.15
C CYS A 1 -13.82 1.40 -1.37
N ARG A 2 -14.97 0.99 -1.93
CA ARG A 2 -15.45 1.46 -3.25
C ARG A 2 -16.16 2.82 -3.28
N ARG A 3 -16.19 3.55 -2.15
CA ARG A 3 -16.83 4.89 -2.06
C ARG A 3 -16.16 5.83 -1.06
N TRP A 4 -15.06 5.43 -0.43
CA TRP A 4 -14.43 6.21 0.66
C TRP A 4 -13.06 6.72 0.20
N PRO A 5 -12.93 8.03 -0.06
CA PRO A 5 -11.68 8.62 -0.52
C PRO A 5 -10.62 8.68 0.59
N ASP A 6 -11.05 8.88 1.84
CA ASP A 6 -10.18 9.00 3.01
C ASP A 6 -10.31 7.78 3.90
N MET A 7 -9.34 6.88 3.82
CA MET A 7 -9.31 5.67 4.63
C MET A 7 -8.13 5.71 5.59
N VAL A 8 -8.44 5.77 6.88
CA VAL A 8 -7.44 5.72 7.96
C VAL A 8 -7.40 4.32 8.53
N VAL A 9 -6.24 3.67 8.44
CA VAL A 9 -6.02 2.37 9.10
C VAL A 9 -5.80 2.65 10.61
N PRO A 10 -6.56 2.03 11.52
CA PRO A 10 -6.48 2.33 12.95
C PRO A 10 -5.12 1.98 13.56
N ALA A 11 -4.74 2.70 14.62
CA ALA A 11 -3.54 2.42 15.39
C ALA A 11 -3.63 1.00 16.01
N GLY A 12 -2.54 0.22 15.92
CA GLY A 12 -2.48 -1.17 16.39
C GLY A 12 -2.51 -2.22 15.27
N VAL A 13 -2.68 -1.82 14.01
CA VAL A 13 -2.54 -2.73 12.87
C VAL A 13 -1.05 -3.00 12.60
N ALA A 14 -0.61 -4.23 12.86
CA ALA A 14 0.78 -4.65 12.60
C ALA A 14 1.04 -5.02 11.13
N LYS A 15 -0.03 -5.39 10.39
CA LYS A 15 0.07 -5.92 9.02
C LYS A 15 -1.15 -5.51 8.21
N ILE A 16 -0.90 -5.05 6.98
CA ILE A 16 -1.93 -4.98 5.94
C ILE A 16 -2.01 -6.36 5.29
N SER A 17 -3.13 -7.06 5.48
CA SER A 17 -3.32 -8.41 4.94
C SER A 17 -3.32 -8.42 3.41
N SER A 18 -3.03 -9.59 2.84
CA SER A 18 -3.13 -9.78 1.39
C SER A 18 -4.53 -9.42 0.89
N TYR A 19 -4.60 -8.75 -0.26
CA TYR A 19 -5.85 -8.28 -0.87
C TYR A 19 -6.71 -7.28 -0.05
N ALA A 20 -6.23 -6.75 1.09
CA ALA A 20 -7.04 -5.93 2.01
C ALA A 20 -7.76 -4.75 1.32
N PHE A 21 -7.10 -4.12 0.36
CA PHE A 21 -7.60 -2.97 -0.40
C PHE A 21 -7.58 -3.21 -1.90
N CYS A 22 -7.57 -4.48 -2.34
CA CYS A 22 -7.60 -4.85 -3.75
C CYS A 22 -8.81 -4.23 -4.46
N TYR A 23 -8.61 -3.68 -5.66
CA TYR A 23 -9.62 -2.98 -6.47
C TYR A 23 -10.30 -1.79 -5.77
N CYS A 24 -9.59 -1.07 -4.90
CA CYS A 24 -10.10 0.19 -4.33
C CYS A 24 -9.84 1.36 -5.30
N GLU A 25 -10.59 1.38 -6.40
CA GLU A 25 -10.42 2.36 -7.49
C GLU A 25 -10.75 3.81 -7.10
N SER A 26 -11.44 4.04 -5.98
CA SER A 26 -11.73 5.39 -5.46
C SER A 26 -10.69 5.88 -4.44
N LEU A 27 -9.76 5.02 -4.00
CA LEU A 27 -8.75 5.40 -3.01
C LEU A 27 -7.69 6.25 -3.69
N THR A 28 -7.60 7.53 -3.31
CA THR A 28 -6.65 8.48 -3.91
C THR A 28 -5.37 8.63 -3.09
N SER A 29 -5.47 8.45 -1.78
CA SER A 29 -4.33 8.51 -0.87
C SER A 29 -4.50 7.55 0.29
N ILE A 30 -3.38 7.06 0.84
CA ILE A 30 -3.39 6.31 2.09
C ILE A 30 -2.16 6.59 2.93
N SER A 31 -2.37 6.77 4.24
CA SER A 31 -1.30 6.81 5.24
C SER A 31 -1.36 5.56 6.10
N LEU A 32 -0.31 4.75 6.05
CA LEU A 32 -0.19 3.57 6.90
C LEU A 32 0.31 3.97 8.30
N PRO A 33 -0.26 3.44 9.39
CA PRO A 33 0.15 3.79 10.75
C PRO A 33 1.54 3.20 11.06
N GLU A 34 2.28 3.86 11.95
CA GLU A 34 3.67 3.51 12.31
C GLU A 34 3.85 2.07 12.83
N GLY A 35 2.78 1.43 13.31
CA GLY A 35 2.80 0.04 13.74
C GLY A 35 2.83 -1.00 12.60
N VAL A 36 2.56 -0.59 11.36
CA VAL A 36 2.55 -1.52 10.22
C VAL A 36 3.97 -1.89 9.83
N THR A 37 4.27 -3.19 9.89
CA THR A 37 5.58 -3.75 9.51
C THR A 37 5.53 -4.49 8.17
N VAL A 38 4.35 -4.95 7.76
CA VAL A 38 4.17 -5.76 6.54
C VAL A 38 2.99 -5.27 5.71
N VAL A 39 3.22 -5.05 4.42
CA VAL A 39 2.17 -4.97 3.40
C VAL A 39 2.10 -6.30 2.66
N GLY A 40 0.95 -6.97 2.75
CA GLY A 40 0.73 -8.29 2.14
C GLY A 40 0.68 -8.25 0.60
N SER A 41 0.70 -9.44 0.00
CA SER A 41 0.60 -9.58 -1.46
C SER A 41 -0.73 -9.02 -1.96
N ASN A 42 -0.69 -8.30 -3.09
CA ASN A 42 -1.86 -7.71 -3.72
C ASN A 42 -2.67 -6.75 -2.82
N ALA A 43 -2.10 -6.24 -1.72
CA ALA A 43 -2.82 -5.44 -0.73
C ALA A 43 -3.54 -4.22 -1.34
N PHE A 44 -2.91 -3.54 -2.30
CA PHE A 44 -3.43 -2.40 -3.06
C PHE A 44 -3.52 -2.70 -4.56
N TYR A 45 -3.65 -3.97 -4.94
CA TYR A 45 -3.71 -4.38 -6.34
C TYR A 45 -4.84 -3.65 -7.09
N ARG A 46 -4.51 -3.00 -8.21
CA ARG A 46 -5.42 -2.20 -9.05
C ARG A 46 -6.16 -1.07 -8.30
N CYS A 47 -5.52 -0.42 -7.33
CA CYS A 47 -6.01 0.87 -6.83
C CYS A 47 -5.63 1.98 -7.83
N SER A 48 -6.32 2.03 -8.98
CA SER A 48 -5.93 2.85 -10.14
C SER A 48 -5.87 4.35 -9.86
N ALA A 49 -6.67 4.87 -8.93
CA ALA A 49 -6.66 6.28 -8.53
C ALA A 49 -5.67 6.61 -7.40
N LEU A 50 -4.97 5.61 -6.82
CA LEU A 50 -4.05 5.82 -5.71
C LEU A 50 -2.86 6.63 -6.20
N ALA A 51 -2.80 7.90 -5.82
CA ALA A 51 -1.78 8.85 -6.24
C ALA A 51 -0.69 9.07 -5.19
N SER A 52 -1.01 8.82 -3.92
CA SER A 52 -0.10 9.04 -2.80
C SER A 52 -0.17 7.93 -1.76
N VAL A 53 1.00 7.43 -1.35
CA VAL A 53 1.13 6.45 -0.26
C VAL A 53 2.22 6.90 0.71
N THR A 54 1.86 7.01 1.98
CA THR A 54 2.82 7.24 3.06
C THR A 54 3.13 5.90 3.73
N LEU A 55 4.35 5.41 3.51
CA LEU A 55 4.86 4.19 4.13
C LEU A 55 5.46 4.51 5.52
N PRO A 56 5.18 3.69 6.55
CA PRO A 56 5.65 3.94 7.91
C PRO A 56 7.12 3.58 8.05
N ARG A 57 7.81 4.17 9.02
CA ARG A 57 9.25 3.98 9.19
C ARG A 57 9.62 2.54 9.55
N GLY A 58 8.74 1.84 10.27
CA GLY A 58 8.91 0.45 10.69
C GLY A 58 8.56 -0.60 9.63
N LEU A 59 8.22 -0.20 8.40
CA LEU A 59 7.87 -1.15 7.35
C LEU A 59 9.10 -1.94 6.89
N THR A 60 9.03 -3.27 7.01
CA THR A 60 10.12 -4.18 6.63
C THR A 60 9.83 -4.94 5.35
N THR A 61 8.56 -5.15 5.00
CA THR A 61 8.18 -6.02 3.87
C THR A 61 7.03 -5.42 3.04
N VAL A 62 7.24 -5.38 1.72
CA VAL A 62 6.18 -5.17 0.72
C VAL A 62 6.00 -6.45 -0.09
N GLY A 63 4.80 -7.02 -0.08
CA GLY A 63 4.48 -8.29 -0.73
C GLY A 63 4.42 -8.22 -2.27
N ASN A 64 4.28 -9.40 -2.89
CA ASN A 64 4.18 -9.52 -4.34
C ASN A 64 2.98 -8.74 -4.88
N MET A 65 3.18 -7.97 -5.95
CA MET A 65 2.12 -7.18 -6.59
C MET A 65 1.35 -6.25 -5.63
N ALA A 66 1.95 -5.86 -4.50
CA ALA A 66 1.26 -5.12 -3.45
C ALA A 66 0.60 -3.82 -3.94
N PHE A 67 1.24 -3.09 -4.85
CA PHE A 67 0.75 -1.86 -5.49
C PHE A 67 0.61 -2.04 -7.02
N TRP A 68 0.52 -3.27 -7.52
CA TRP A 68 0.44 -3.50 -8.97
C TRP A 68 -0.75 -2.77 -9.59
N GLY A 69 -0.52 -2.05 -10.68
CA GLY A 69 -1.57 -1.33 -11.40
C GLY A 69 -2.13 -0.09 -10.69
N CYS A 70 -1.42 0.46 -9.69
CA CYS A 70 -1.75 1.77 -9.10
C CYS A 70 -1.30 2.91 -10.03
N ARG A 71 -1.97 3.06 -11.18
CA ARG A 71 -1.54 3.91 -12.31
C ARG A 71 -1.37 5.41 -12.00
N ALA A 72 -1.97 5.91 -10.92
CA ALA A 72 -1.82 7.30 -10.49
C ALA A 72 -0.60 7.50 -9.56
N LEU A 73 0.04 6.43 -9.10
CA LEU A 73 1.11 6.46 -8.11
C LEU A 73 2.45 6.79 -8.77
N THR A 74 2.76 8.08 -8.85
CA THR A 74 3.96 8.59 -9.55
C THR A 74 5.24 8.54 -8.71
N SER A 75 5.11 8.54 -7.38
CA SER A 75 6.26 8.52 -6.47
C SER A 75 5.93 7.77 -5.18
N VAL A 76 6.93 7.08 -4.65
CA VAL A 76 6.86 6.37 -3.37
C VAL A 76 8.18 6.60 -2.64
N THR A 77 8.11 7.11 -1.41
CA THR A 77 9.29 7.16 -0.54
C THR A 77 9.41 5.86 0.21
N LEU A 78 10.48 5.10 -0.06
CA LEU A 78 10.75 3.85 0.64
C LEU A 78 11.37 4.13 2.01
N PRO A 79 10.89 3.49 3.09
CA PRO A 79 11.48 3.63 4.41
C PRO A 79 12.85 2.97 4.46
N LYS A 80 13.77 3.56 5.25
CA LYS A 80 15.16 3.08 5.36
C LYS A 80 15.28 1.63 5.86
N GLY A 81 14.31 1.17 6.66
CA GLY A 81 14.27 -0.18 7.23
C GLY A 81 13.63 -1.24 6.34
N LEU A 82 13.27 -0.90 5.09
CA LEU A 82 12.63 -1.83 4.18
C LEU A 82 13.62 -2.93 3.76
N ALA A 83 13.31 -4.17 4.12
CA ALA A 83 14.17 -5.33 3.90
C ALA A 83 13.82 -6.08 2.61
N SER A 84 12.54 -6.08 2.21
CA SER A 84 12.08 -6.87 1.05
C SER A 84 10.97 -6.18 0.26
N ILE A 85 11.11 -6.22 -1.06
CA ILE A 85 10.10 -5.80 -2.05
C ILE A 85 9.78 -7.00 -2.93
N GLY A 86 8.51 -7.41 -2.92
CA GLY A 86 8.03 -8.54 -3.67
C GLY A 86 8.03 -8.31 -5.18
N HIS A 87 7.96 -9.41 -5.92
CA HIS A 87 7.93 -9.39 -7.38
C HIS A 87 6.79 -8.52 -7.91
N GLY A 88 7.13 -7.58 -8.79
CA GLY A 88 6.17 -6.67 -9.42
C GLY A 88 5.37 -5.82 -8.44
N ALA A 89 5.88 -5.58 -7.21
CA ALA A 89 5.18 -4.82 -6.18
C ALA A 89 4.66 -3.47 -6.68
N PHE A 90 5.41 -2.78 -7.54
CA PHE A 90 5.04 -1.49 -8.13
C PHE A 90 4.92 -1.55 -9.67
N ALA A 91 4.70 -2.75 -10.24
CA ALA A 91 4.58 -2.88 -11.69
C ALA A 91 3.26 -2.26 -12.18
N GLY A 92 3.34 -1.45 -13.24
CA GLY A 92 2.18 -0.74 -13.79
C GLY A 92 1.66 0.40 -12.92
N CYS A 93 2.47 0.88 -11.97
CA CYS A 93 2.34 2.21 -11.38
C CYS A 93 2.81 3.27 -12.39
#